data_AF-A0A2P2GVU0-F1
#
_entry.id   AF-A0A2P2GVU0-F1
#
_cell.length_a   1.000
_cell.length_b   1.000
_cell.length_c   1.000
_cell.angle_alpha   90.00
_cell.angle_beta   90.00
_cell.angle_gamma   90.00
#
_symmetry.space_group_name_H-M   'P 1'
#
loop_
_entity.id
_entity.type
_entity.pdbx_description
1 polymer ?
#
loop_
_entity_poly.entity_id
_entity_poly.type
_entity_poly.pdbx_seq_one_letter_code
_entity_poly.pdbx_strand_id
1 'polypeptide(L)'
;MGVQRRVRRSPLLFTVPVMLLLLLTAVLGWEVVRANMTAEARSEWPWRLELLDMEPLGSLLAVAAGAVLARAQYARTVRPMLGWRADWTTGHLRGGVPEWQVGLLNGGSHTAVIEAYACRVVLRGEDPGNTGSWTDVQGAAEILTGAGLTVGEDFQLVTMGNFPLVGTGSYETTMLGAFSRRFVDEVEALHLRVRVVDVVGDSHERILDALKGARSTAYQRPAP
;
A
#
# COMPACT_ATOMS: atom_id res chain seq x y z
N MET A 1 -12.68 0.07 -11.08
CA MET A 1 -11.25 0.49 -11.05
C MET A 1 -10.75 0.33 -9.62
N GLY A 2 -9.75 -0.52 -9.38
CA GLY A 2 -9.21 -0.74 -8.02
C GLY A 2 -8.53 0.53 -7.51
N VAL A 3 -9.12 1.16 -6.48
CA VAL A 3 -8.58 2.36 -5.85
C VAL A 3 -7.45 1.96 -4.92
N GLN A 4 -6.30 2.65 -5.00
CA GLN A 4 -5.22 2.48 -4.02
C GLN A 4 -5.74 2.92 -2.63
N ARG A 5 -5.65 2.02 -1.65
CA ARG A 5 -6.13 2.26 -0.30
C ARG A 5 -4.95 2.38 0.66
N ARG A 6 -4.99 3.37 1.57
CA ARG A 6 -4.09 3.37 2.73
C ARG A 6 -4.63 2.38 3.75
N VAL A 7 -3.80 1.42 4.16
CA VAL A 7 -4.23 0.30 5.01
C VAL A 7 -3.85 0.54 6.47
N ARG A 8 -2.68 1.16 6.73
CA ARG A 8 -2.19 1.39 8.09
C ARG A 8 -1.31 2.62 8.16
N ARG A 9 -1.37 3.36 9.28
CA ARG A 9 -0.38 4.40 9.62
C ARG A 9 0.66 3.82 10.58
N SER A 10 1.90 4.29 10.50
CA SER A 10 2.95 3.87 11.44
C SER A 10 2.53 4.22 12.88
N PRO A 11 2.42 3.24 13.79
CA PRO A 11 1.97 3.51 15.16
C PRO A 11 2.98 4.37 15.92
N LEU A 12 4.29 4.15 15.72
CA LEU A 12 5.32 4.91 16.42
C LEU A 12 5.42 6.36 15.92
N LEU A 13 5.31 6.57 14.61
CA LEU A 13 5.50 7.88 14.00
C LEU A 13 4.22 8.73 13.92
N PHE A 14 3.05 8.14 14.12
CA PHE A 14 1.77 8.85 14.10
C PHE A 14 1.04 8.78 15.43
N THR A 15 0.89 7.61 16.04
CA THR A 15 0.07 7.45 17.25
C THR A 15 0.72 8.12 18.46
N VAL A 16 2.03 7.96 18.65
CA VAL A 16 2.72 8.54 19.83
C VAL A 16 2.62 10.07 19.86
N PRO A 17 2.95 10.82 18.79
CA PRO A 17 2.82 12.28 18.81
C PRO A 17 1.37 12.76 19.01
N VAL A 18 0.39 12.07 18.42
CA VAL A 18 -1.03 12.41 18.58
C VAL A 18 -1.50 12.15 20.01
N MET A 19 -1.12 11.03 20.60
CA MET A 19 -1.45 10.71 21.99
C MET A 19 -0.82 11.71 22.95
N LEU A 20 0.44 12.11 22.72
CA LEU A 20 1.10 13.15 23.49
C LEU A 20 0.35 14.48 23.37
N LEU A 21 -0.04 14.88 22.16
CA LEU A 21 -0.80 16.11 21.93
C LEU A 21 -2.16 16.09 22.65
N LEU A 22 -2.88 14.97 22.59
CA LEU A 22 -4.16 14.79 23.30
C LEU A 22 -3.97 14.86 24.83
N LEU A 23 -2.94 14.21 25.35
CA LEU A 23 -2.61 14.24 26.78
C LEU A 23 -2.31 15.68 27.23
N LEU A 24 -1.44 16.39 26.51
CA LEU A 24 -1.10 17.78 26.83
C LEU A 24 -2.32 18.70 26.74
N THR A 25 -3.23 18.45 25.79
CA THR A 25 -4.48 19.22 25.66
C THR A 25 -5.42 18.96 26.83
N ALA A 26 -5.49 17.72 27.32
CA ALA A 26 -6.24 17.38 28.52
C ALA A 26 -5.66 18.05 29.78
N VAL A 27 -4.32 18.05 29.91
CA VAL A 27 -3.60 18.76 30.99
C VAL A 27 -3.88 20.26 30.92
N LEU A 28 -3.88 20.86 29.74
CA LEU A 28 -4.25 22.27 29.57
C LEU A 28 -5.68 22.54 29.99
N GLY A 29 -6.63 21.69 29.57
CA GLY A 29 -8.03 21.81 30.00
C GLY A 29 -8.16 21.76 31.53
N TRP A 30 -7.43 20.84 32.17
CA TRP A 30 -7.35 20.75 33.62
C TRP A 30 -6.82 22.02 34.27
N GLU A 31 -5.65 22.51 33.86
CA GLU A 31 -5.02 23.70 34.44
C GLU A 31 -5.85 24.97 34.19
N VAL A 32 -6.50 25.10 33.03
CA VAL A 32 -7.42 26.21 32.75
C VAL A 32 -8.62 26.17 33.69
N VAL A 33 -9.26 25.02 33.89
CA VAL A 33 -10.39 24.91 34.83
C VAL A 33 -9.93 25.19 36.26
N ARG A 34 -8.81 24.60 36.69
CA ARG A 34 -8.21 24.82 38.02
C ARG A 34 -7.88 26.29 38.27
N ALA A 35 -7.27 26.98 37.30
CA ALA A 35 -6.91 28.40 37.41
C ALA A 35 -8.13 29.31 37.57
N ASN A 36 -9.29 28.90 37.05
CA ASN A 36 -10.56 29.63 37.16
C ASN A 36 -11.38 29.28 38.41
N MET A 37 -10.94 28.32 39.24
CA MET A 37 -11.60 28.01 40.51
C MET A 37 -11.31 29.09 41.57
N THR A 38 -12.21 29.23 42.54
CA THR A 38 -12.01 30.09 43.71
C THR A 38 -10.80 29.62 44.53
N ALA A 39 -10.24 30.52 45.34
CA ALA A 39 -9.06 30.20 46.13
C ALA A 39 -9.34 29.08 47.15
N GLU A 40 -10.54 29.05 47.71
CA GLU A 40 -11.00 28.02 48.64
C GLU A 40 -11.08 26.66 47.94
N ALA A 41 -11.72 26.60 46.77
CA ALA A 41 -11.87 25.36 46.01
C ALA A 41 -10.53 24.79 45.52
N ARG A 42 -9.53 25.65 45.21
CA ARG A 42 -8.17 25.22 44.83
C ARG A 42 -7.39 24.52 45.94
N SER A 43 -7.78 24.71 47.20
CA SER A 43 -7.14 24.05 48.34
C SER A 43 -7.63 22.61 48.56
N GLU A 44 -8.76 22.26 47.95
CA GLU A 44 -9.42 20.97 48.09
C GLU A 44 -9.08 20.02 46.94
N TRP A 45 -9.20 18.72 47.18
CA TRP A 45 -9.12 17.73 46.11
C TRP A 45 -10.37 17.82 45.22
N PRO A 46 -10.25 17.76 43.88
CA PRO A 46 -9.04 17.45 43.10
C PRO A 46 -8.20 18.67 42.67
N TRP A 47 -8.68 19.90 42.87
CA TRP A 47 -8.09 21.15 42.35
C TRP A 47 -6.74 21.55 42.94
N ARG A 48 -6.37 20.94 44.07
CA ARG A 48 -5.02 21.05 44.64
C ARG A 48 -3.93 20.45 43.72
N LEU A 49 -4.28 19.52 42.83
CA LEU A 49 -3.33 18.85 41.95
C LEU A 49 -2.87 19.79 40.82
N GLU A 50 -1.59 20.16 40.89
CA GLU A 50 -0.85 20.84 39.83
C GLU A 50 -0.11 19.81 38.99
N LEU A 51 -0.43 19.74 37.70
CA LEU A 51 0.20 18.80 36.78
C LEU A 51 1.43 19.43 36.12
N LEU A 52 1.30 20.65 35.59
CA LEU A 52 2.37 21.34 34.90
C LEU A 52 2.13 22.86 34.89
N ASP A 53 3.21 23.64 35.00
CA ASP A 53 3.13 25.09 34.83
C ASP A 53 2.70 25.47 33.40
N MET A 54 1.97 26.58 33.27
CA MET A 54 1.39 27.03 31.99
C MET A 54 2.45 27.33 30.92
N GLU A 55 3.62 27.83 31.30
CA GLU A 55 4.71 28.18 30.38
C GLU A 55 5.36 26.94 29.72
N PRO A 56 5.84 25.92 30.46
CA PRO A 56 6.33 24.69 29.86
C PRO A 56 5.21 23.92 29.15
N LEU A 57 3.96 23.97 29.63
CA LEU A 57 2.82 23.32 28.99
C LEU A 57 2.55 23.90 27.60
N GLY A 58 2.53 25.23 27.48
CA GLY A 58 2.38 25.92 26.20
C GLY A 58 3.50 25.57 25.22
N SER A 59 4.74 25.52 25.69
CA SER A 59 5.90 25.12 24.87
C SER A 59 5.78 23.67 24.37
N LEU A 60 5.43 22.72 25.25
CA LEU A 60 5.25 21.31 24.89
C LEU A 60 4.10 21.10 23.91
N LEU A 61 2.98 21.81 24.09
CA LEU A 61 1.85 21.80 23.16
C LEU A 61 2.25 22.30 21.78
N ALA A 62 2.97 23.42 21.70
CA ALA A 62 3.43 23.97 20.44
C ALA A 62 4.34 22.99 19.69
N VAL A 63 5.29 22.35 20.40
CA VAL A 63 6.17 21.32 19.82
C VAL A 63 5.38 20.10 19.36
N ALA A 64 4.47 19.57 20.18
CA ALA A 64 3.67 18.39 19.83
C ALA A 64 2.75 18.66 18.63
N ALA A 65 2.07 19.81 18.61
CA ALA A 65 1.23 20.23 17.50
C ALA A 65 2.07 20.42 16.22
N GLY A 66 3.20 21.10 16.32
CA GLY A 66 4.15 21.28 15.22
C GLY A 66 4.65 19.95 14.65
N ALA A 67 5.00 18.99 15.50
CA ALA A 67 5.43 17.66 15.08
C ALA A 67 4.32 16.88 14.34
N VAL A 68 3.09 16.90 14.86
CA VAL A 68 1.93 16.25 14.22
C VAL A 68 1.65 16.88 12.85
N LEU A 69 1.66 18.20 12.75
CA LEU A 69 1.44 18.92 11.50
C LEU A 69 2.56 18.63 10.49
N ALA A 70 3.82 18.74 10.91
CA ALA A 70 4.98 18.45 10.06
C ALA A 70 4.93 17.02 9.52
N ARG A 71 4.62 16.03 10.37
CA ARG A 71 4.46 14.64 9.94
C ARG A 71 3.29 14.47 8.98
N ALA A 72 2.16 15.14 9.20
CA ALA A 72 1.00 15.07 8.29
C ALA A 72 1.33 15.66 6.91
N GLN A 73 2.05 16.78 6.86
CA GLN A 73 2.53 17.39 5.63
C GLN A 73 3.49 16.44 4.90
N TYR A 74 4.50 15.94 5.62
CA TYR A 74 5.50 15.05 5.04
C TYR A 74 4.89 13.73 4.54
N ALA A 75 3.94 13.14 5.26
CA ALA A 75 3.21 11.93 4.82
C ALA A 75 2.52 12.11 3.47
N ARG A 76 2.03 13.32 3.21
CA ARG A 76 1.31 13.63 1.98
C ARG A 76 2.28 13.82 0.82
N THR A 77 3.46 14.38 1.06
CA THR A 77 4.47 14.59 0.02
C THR A 77 5.17 13.29 -0.39
N VAL A 78 5.37 12.36 0.55
CA VAL A 78 6.05 11.07 0.29
C VAL A 78 5.09 9.94 -0.07
N ARG A 79 3.80 10.22 -0.20
CA ARG A 79 2.78 9.19 -0.46
C ARG A 79 3.10 8.48 -1.79
N PRO A 80 3.20 7.14 -1.81
CA PRO A 80 3.43 6.41 -3.05
C PRO A 80 2.21 6.52 -3.95
N MET A 81 2.45 6.60 -5.26
CA MET A 81 1.41 6.56 -6.28
C MET A 81 1.59 5.28 -7.08
N LEU A 82 0.98 4.20 -6.61
CA LEU A 82 1.15 2.89 -7.24
C LEU A 82 0.36 2.85 -8.56
N GLY A 83 1.09 2.82 -9.68
CA GLY A 83 0.57 2.59 -11.01
C GLY A 83 0.91 1.17 -11.48
N TRP A 84 0.27 0.75 -12.56
CA TRP A 84 0.67 -0.46 -13.27
C TRP A 84 0.49 -0.23 -14.77
N ARG A 85 1.27 -0.95 -15.55
CA ARG A 85 1.19 -0.98 -17.00
C ARG A 85 1.20 -2.44 -17.44
N ALA A 86 0.50 -2.72 -18.51
CA ALA A 86 0.62 -4.00 -19.18
C ALA A 86 0.63 -3.80 -20.69
N ASP A 87 1.34 -4.67 -21.39
CA ASP A 87 1.48 -4.65 -22.84
C ASP A 87 1.86 -6.03 -23.38
N TRP A 88 1.60 -6.28 -24.65
CA TRP A 88 2.11 -7.48 -25.33
C TRP A 88 3.57 -7.24 -25.75
N THR A 89 4.47 -8.08 -25.25
CA THR A 89 5.91 -8.05 -25.50
C THR A 89 6.42 -9.47 -25.78
N THR A 90 7.74 -9.65 -25.78
CA THR A 90 8.44 -10.93 -25.90
C THR A 90 9.70 -10.91 -25.04
N GLY A 91 10.11 -12.05 -24.49
CA GLY A 91 11.46 -12.23 -23.94
C GLY A 91 11.53 -12.85 -22.55
N HIS A 92 10.42 -12.94 -21.81
CA HIS A 92 10.39 -13.55 -20.49
C HIS A 92 9.97 -15.03 -20.53
N LEU A 93 9.07 -15.40 -21.43
CA LEU A 93 8.64 -16.77 -21.66
C LEU A 93 9.53 -17.50 -22.66
N ARG A 94 9.61 -18.82 -22.49
CA ARG A 94 10.41 -19.72 -23.31
C ARG A 94 10.00 -19.62 -24.78
N GLY A 95 10.98 -19.61 -25.66
CA GLY A 95 10.76 -19.60 -27.12
C GLY A 95 10.44 -18.21 -27.69
N GLY A 96 10.51 -17.14 -26.90
CA GLY A 96 10.32 -15.76 -27.40
C GLY A 96 8.91 -15.50 -27.92
N VAL A 97 7.94 -16.26 -27.42
CA VAL A 97 6.54 -16.13 -27.81
C VAL A 97 5.95 -14.80 -27.31
N PRO A 98 4.93 -14.25 -27.99
CA PRO A 98 4.21 -13.09 -27.49
C PRO A 98 3.63 -13.34 -26.09
N GLU A 99 3.91 -12.43 -25.18
CA GLU A 99 3.52 -12.50 -23.78
C GLU A 99 2.88 -11.19 -23.31
N TRP A 100 1.82 -11.29 -22.53
CA TRP A 100 1.22 -10.16 -21.83
C TRP A 100 2.05 -9.89 -20.59
N GLN A 101 2.88 -8.86 -20.63
CA GLN A 101 3.71 -8.46 -19.50
C GLN A 101 2.96 -7.45 -18.64
N VAL A 102 2.96 -7.67 -17.33
CA VAL A 102 2.38 -6.75 -16.34
C VAL A 102 3.49 -6.25 -15.44
N GLY A 103 3.58 -4.94 -15.29
CA GLY A 103 4.55 -4.28 -14.43
C GLY A 103 3.91 -3.29 -13.48
N LEU A 104 4.53 -3.13 -12.31
CA LEU A 104 4.19 -2.17 -11.28
C LEU A 104 5.14 -0.98 -11.35
N LEU A 105 4.63 0.22 -11.07
CA LEU A 105 5.48 1.41 -10.91
C LEU A 105 5.01 2.24 -9.72
N ASN A 106 5.94 3.01 -9.17
CA ASN A 106 5.65 4.03 -8.18
C ASN A 106 5.83 5.41 -8.83
N GLY A 107 4.72 6.08 -9.16
CA GLY A 107 4.72 7.43 -9.68
C GLY A 107 4.87 8.51 -8.60
N GLY A 108 5.07 8.11 -7.33
CA GLY A 108 5.42 9.03 -6.26
C GLY A 108 6.88 9.44 -6.36
N SER A 109 7.24 10.57 -5.72
CA SER A 109 8.61 11.11 -5.75
C SER A 109 9.59 10.39 -4.82
N HIS A 110 9.10 9.50 -3.96
CA HIS A 110 9.90 8.82 -2.94
C HIS A 110 9.80 7.30 -3.10
N THR A 111 10.84 6.59 -2.69
CA THR A 111 10.86 5.13 -2.67
C THR A 111 9.78 4.58 -1.74
N ALA A 112 9.12 3.51 -2.18
CA ALA A 112 8.31 2.66 -1.33
C ALA A 112 8.86 1.24 -1.36
N VAL A 113 8.66 0.45 -0.32
CA VAL A 113 9.15 -0.94 -0.25
C VAL A 113 7.96 -1.88 -0.31
N ILE A 114 8.00 -2.88 -1.20
CA ILE A 114 6.99 -3.94 -1.24
C ILE A 114 7.16 -4.81 0.01
N GLU A 115 6.17 -4.75 0.89
CA GLU A 115 6.13 -5.51 2.14
C GLU A 115 5.43 -6.86 1.93
N ALA A 116 4.35 -6.88 1.15
CA ALA A 116 3.60 -8.09 0.88
C ALA A 116 3.06 -8.13 -0.55
N TYR A 117 3.04 -9.33 -1.11
CA TYR A 117 2.55 -9.63 -2.44
C TYR A 117 1.68 -10.89 -2.36
N ALA A 118 0.43 -10.77 -2.82
CA ALA A 118 -0.52 -11.88 -2.84
C ALA A 118 -1.23 -11.96 -4.18
N CYS A 119 -1.54 -13.18 -4.59
CA CYS A 119 -2.19 -13.54 -5.82
C CYS A 119 -3.57 -14.14 -5.54
N ARG A 120 -4.51 -13.91 -6.45
CA ARG A 120 -5.79 -14.63 -6.47
C ARG A 120 -6.09 -14.99 -7.92
N VAL A 121 -6.14 -16.28 -8.18
CA VAL A 121 -6.43 -16.87 -9.49
C VAL A 121 -7.92 -17.18 -9.56
N VAL A 122 -8.52 -16.93 -10.73
CA VAL A 122 -9.88 -17.38 -11.07
C VAL A 122 -9.76 -18.07 -12.43
N LEU A 123 -9.97 -19.38 -12.47
CA LEU A 123 -9.88 -20.15 -13.70
C LEU A 123 -11.15 -19.95 -14.54
N ARG A 124 -11.04 -20.11 -15.86
CA ARG A 124 -12.21 -20.00 -16.73
C ARG A 124 -13.20 -21.14 -16.46
N GLY A 125 -14.48 -20.80 -16.32
CA GLY A 125 -15.54 -21.77 -16.05
C GLY A 125 -15.80 -22.03 -14.57
N GLU A 126 -15.02 -21.44 -13.65
CA GLU A 126 -15.36 -21.44 -12.23
C GLU A 126 -16.53 -20.48 -11.93
N ASP A 127 -17.32 -20.82 -10.90
CA ASP A 127 -18.46 -20.00 -10.48
C ASP A 127 -17.97 -18.59 -10.07
N PRO A 128 -18.52 -17.50 -10.64
CA PRO A 128 -18.22 -16.12 -10.26
C PRO A 128 -18.37 -15.83 -8.75
N GLY A 129 -19.20 -16.62 -8.04
CA GLY A 129 -19.37 -16.54 -6.59
C GLY A 129 -18.23 -17.16 -5.79
N ASN A 130 -17.45 -18.08 -6.37
CA ASN A 130 -16.26 -18.65 -5.76
C ASN A 130 -15.04 -17.79 -6.11
N THR A 131 -14.97 -16.60 -5.51
CA THR A 131 -13.79 -15.76 -5.65
C THR A 131 -12.66 -16.41 -4.88
N GLY A 132 -11.78 -17.15 -5.56
CA GLY A 132 -10.68 -17.93 -4.96
C GLY A 132 -9.95 -17.22 -3.81
N SER A 133 -9.31 -18.00 -2.94
CA SER A 133 -8.58 -17.45 -1.80
C SER A 133 -7.35 -16.65 -2.26
N TRP A 134 -6.98 -15.65 -1.46
CA TRP A 134 -5.70 -14.99 -1.62
C TRP A 134 -4.60 -15.95 -1.15
N THR A 135 -3.59 -16.12 -1.99
CA THR A 135 -2.42 -16.96 -1.73
C THR A 135 -1.14 -16.21 -2.11
N ASP A 136 0.02 -16.76 -1.79
CA ASP A 136 1.30 -16.28 -2.31
C ASP A 136 1.54 -16.74 -3.76
N VAL A 137 2.73 -16.45 -4.29
CA VAL A 137 3.12 -16.83 -5.66
C VAL A 137 3.18 -18.35 -5.84
N GLN A 138 3.61 -19.08 -4.81
CA GLN A 138 3.75 -20.53 -4.87
C GLN A 138 2.36 -21.17 -4.97
N GLY A 139 1.42 -20.82 -4.09
CA GLY A 139 0.06 -21.36 -4.17
C GLY A 139 -0.68 -20.94 -5.44
N ALA A 140 -0.41 -19.75 -5.98
CA ALA A 140 -0.95 -19.37 -7.29
C ALA A 140 -0.37 -20.25 -8.41
N ALA A 141 0.93 -20.52 -8.39
CA ALA A 141 1.58 -21.40 -9.35
C ALA A 141 1.05 -22.85 -9.24
N GLU A 142 0.80 -23.35 -8.03
CA GLU A 142 0.19 -24.66 -7.80
C GLU A 142 -1.22 -24.75 -8.42
N ILE A 143 -2.06 -23.74 -8.24
CA ILE A 143 -3.40 -23.69 -8.86
C ILE A 143 -3.30 -23.71 -10.39
N LEU A 144 -2.41 -22.90 -10.95
CA LEU A 144 -2.23 -22.77 -12.40
C LEU A 144 -1.64 -24.04 -13.03
N THR A 145 -0.66 -24.66 -12.37
CA THR A 145 -0.07 -25.93 -12.82
C THR A 145 -1.04 -27.09 -12.67
N GLY A 146 -1.86 -27.11 -11.63
CA GLY A 146 -2.96 -28.06 -11.48
C GLY A 146 -4.01 -27.96 -12.60
N ALA A 147 -4.16 -26.77 -13.21
CA ALA A 147 -5.00 -26.56 -14.39
C ALA A 147 -4.31 -26.91 -15.73
N GLY A 148 -3.05 -27.37 -15.71
CA GLY A 148 -2.30 -27.78 -16.90
C GLY A 148 -1.50 -26.67 -17.59
N LEU A 149 -1.31 -25.52 -16.93
CA LEU A 149 -0.42 -24.45 -17.40
C LEU A 149 1.01 -24.68 -16.92
N THR A 150 2.00 -24.36 -17.75
CA THR A 150 3.42 -24.62 -17.44
C THR A 150 4.16 -23.35 -17.06
N VAL A 151 4.91 -23.38 -15.95
CA VAL A 151 5.77 -22.26 -15.53
C VAL A 151 6.88 -22.04 -16.56
N GLY A 152 7.11 -20.78 -16.93
CA GLY A 152 8.12 -20.37 -17.91
C GLY A 152 7.69 -20.54 -19.37
N GLU A 153 6.61 -21.28 -19.65
CA GLU A 153 6.04 -21.42 -20.99
C GLU A 153 4.70 -20.68 -21.11
N ASP A 154 3.80 -20.91 -20.15
CA ASP A 154 2.49 -20.26 -20.10
C ASP A 154 2.48 -19.05 -19.17
N PHE A 155 3.26 -19.08 -18.09
CA PHE A 155 3.32 -17.94 -17.17
C PHE A 155 4.63 -17.86 -16.41
N GLN A 156 4.97 -16.64 -16.02
CA GLN A 156 6.00 -16.35 -15.05
C GLN A 156 5.47 -15.32 -14.07
N LEU A 157 5.52 -15.64 -12.77
CA LEU A 157 5.20 -14.72 -11.68
C LEU A 157 6.48 -14.37 -10.93
N VAL A 158 6.63 -13.10 -10.56
CA VAL A 158 7.79 -12.62 -9.81
C VAL A 158 7.43 -12.55 -8.33
N THR A 159 8.15 -13.30 -7.50
CA THR A 159 8.05 -13.16 -6.05
C THR A 159 8.74 -11.87 -5.61
N MET A 160 8.04 -11.05 -4.83
CA MET A 160 8.58 -9.80 -4.30
C MET A 160 8.40 -9.74 -2.79
N GLY A 161 9.47 -9.39 -2.09
CA GLY A 161 9.48 -9.14 -0.65
C GLY A 161 10.64 -8.23 -0.28
N ASN A 162 10.39 -7.19 0.50
CA ASN A 162 11.35 -6.13 0.83
C ASN A 162 12.01 -5.49 -0.41
N PHE A 163 11.27 -5.43 -1.53
CA PHE A 163 11.79 -4.90 -2.79
C PHE A 163 11.54 -3.39 -2.91
N PRO A 164 12.58 -2.58 -3.20
CA PRO A 164 12.41 -1.13 -3.34
C PRO A 164 11.76 -0.76 -4.68
N LEU A 165 10.60 -0.12 -4.62
CA LEU A 165 9.96 0.59 -5.72
C LEU A 165 10.40 2.05 -5.69
N VAL A 166 11.49 2.33 -6.41
CA VAL A 166 12.01 3.68 -6.57
C VAL A 166 11.01 4.51 -7.36
N GLY A 167 10.77 5.74 -6.89
CA GLY A 167 9.98 6.72 -7.63
C GLY A 167 10.75 7.13 -8.89
N THR A 168 10.40 6.58 -10.05
CA THR A 168 11.06 6.93 -11.30
C THR A 168 10.24 8.01 -12.01
N GLY A 169 10.89 9.08 -12.47
CA GLY A 169 10.29 10.02 -13.43
C GLY A 169 10.08 9.39 -14.82
N SER A 170 10.53 8.14 -15.01
CA SER A 170 10.28 7.31 -16.19
C SER A 170 9.06 6.40 -15.98
N TYR A 171 8.47 5.95 -17.09
CA TYR A 171 7.38 4.96 -17.11
C TYR A 171 7.87 3.51 -17.04
N GLU A 172 9.10 3.30 -16.57
CA GLU A 172 9.63 1.96 -16.36
C GLU A 172 8.87 1.25 -15.25
N THR A 173 8.64 -0.04 -15.43
CA THR A 173 7.86 -0.84 -14.50
C THR A 173 8.67 -2.02 -13.99
N THR A 174 8.59 -2.28 -12.69
CA THR A 174 9.06 -3.54 -12.12
C THR A 174 8.10 -4.66 -12.53
N MET A 175 8.60 -5.64 -13.29
CA MET A 175 7.79 -6.75 -13.78
C MET A 175 7.16 -7.54 -12.63
N LEU A 176 5.84 -7.71 -12.66
CA LEU A 176 5.09 -8.57 -11.75
C LEU A 176 4.88 -9.96 -12.34
N GLY A 177 4.69 -10.04 -13.66
CA GLY A 177 4.57 -11.31 -14.35
C GLY A 177 4.43 -11.16 -15.87
N ALA A 178 4.56 -12.29 -16.55
CA ALA A 178 4.40 -12.45 -17.99
C ALA A 178 3.49 -13.65 -18.26
N PHE A 179 2.56 -13.51 -19.20
CA PHE A 179 1.51 -14.50 -19.44
C PHE A 179 1.36 -14.81 -20.94
N SER A 180 1.36 -16.09 -21.30
CA SER A 180 1.17 -16.52 -22.69
C SER A 180 -0.27 -16.24 -23.15
N ARG A 181 -0.51 -16.34 -24.46
CA ARG A 181 -1.88 -16.28 -25.00
C ARG A 181 -2.76 -17.39 -24.45
N ARG A 182 -2.22 -18.60 -24.31
CA ARG A 182 -2.93 -19.74 -23.70
C ARG A 182 -3.35 -19.42 -22.27
N PHE A 183 -2.46 -18.83 -21.46
CA PHE A 183 -2.80 -18.37 -20.12
C PHE A 183 -3.97 -17.38 -20.12
N VAL A 184 -3.92 -16.37 -21.00
CA VAL A 184 -4.98 -15.36 -21.14
C VAL A 184 -6.31 -15.99 -21.56
N ASP A 185 -6.28 -17.11 -22.28
CA ASP A 185 -7.47 -17.84 -22.71
C ASP A 185 -7.99 -18.85 -21.66
N GLU A 186 -7.15 -19.39 -20.79
CA GLU A 186 -7.57 -20.40 -19.80
C GLU A 186 -7.88 -19.80 -18.41
N VAL A 187 -7.29 -18.66 -18.07
CA VAL A 187 -7.48 -17.99 -16.77
C VAL A 187 -8.45 -16.83 -16.93
N GLU A 188 -9.56 -16.81 -16.21
CA GLU A 188 -10.55 -15.73 -16.33
C GLU A 188 -9.98 -14.41 -15.79
N ALA A 189 -9.44 -14.43 -14.58
CA ALA A 189 -8.83 -13.28 -13.93
C ALA A 189 -7.65 -13.69 -13.03
N LEU A 190 -6.61 -12.84 -13.01
CA LEU A 190 -5.52 -12.93 -12.05
C LEU A 190 -5.41 -11.60 -11.30
N HIS A 191 -5.81 -11.60 -10.04
CA HIS A 191 -5.70 -10.42 -9.20
C HIS A 191 -4.40 -10.44 -8.42
N LEU A 192 -3.68 -9.32 -8.46
CA LEU A 192 -2.45 -9.11 -7.69
C LEU A 192 -2.70 -8.04 -6.64
N ARG A 193 -2.49 -8.38 -5.36
CA ARG A 193 -2.53 -7.45 -4.23
C ARG A 193 -1.09 -7.13 -3.83
N VAL A 194 -0.71 -5.87 -3.99
CA VAL A 194 0.59 -5.36 -3.60
C VAL A 194 0.41 -4.42 -2.41
N ARG A 195 1.10 -4.72 -1.31
CA ARG A 195 1.23 -3.83 -0.17
C ARG A 195 2.63 -3.26 -0.12
N VAL A 196 2.71 -1.94 0.05
CA VAL A 196 3.97 -1.21 0.17
C VAL A 196 4.00 -0.40 1.45
N VAL A 197 5.20 -0.16 1.96
CA VAL A 197 5.47 0.77 3.06
C VAL A 197 6.26 1.95 2.51
N ASP A 198 5.83 3.16 2.86
CA ASP A 198 6.56 4.38 2.47
C ASP A 198 7.66 4.74 3.47
N VAL A 199 8.46 5.77 3.14
CA VAL A 199 9.58 6.22 3.97
C VAL A 199 9.18 6.71 5.37
N VAL A 200 7.89 7.00 5.59
CA VAL A 200 7.36 7.40 6.90
C VAL A 200 6.65 6.26 7.63
N GLY A 201 6.73 5.04 7.09
CA GLY A 201 6.18 3.83 7.69
C GLY A 201 4.67 3.64 7.52
N ASP A 202 3.99 4.43 6.67
CA ASP A 202 2.58 4.18 6.35
C ASP A 202 2.49 3.06 5.30
N SER A 203 1.53 2.14 5.49
CA SER A 203 1.26 1.04 4.56
C SER A 203 0.16 1.40 3.56
N HIS A 204 0.41 1.15 2.29
CA HIS A 204 -0.52 1.37 1.18
C HIS A 204 -0.73 0.07 0.40
N GLU A 205 -1.94 -0.16 -0.09
CA GLU A 205 -2.29 -1.38 -0.81
C GLU A 205 -2.98 -1.03 -2.12
N ARG A 206 -2.66 -1.81 -3.16
CA ARG A 206 -3.35 -1.77 -4.43
C ARG A 206 -3.64 -3.18 -4.90
N ILE A 207 -4.88 -3.40 -5.33
CA ILE A 207 -5.29 -4.61 -6.04
C ILE A 207 -5.42 -4.25 -7.52
N LEU A 208 -4.75 -5.00 -8.38
CA LEU A 208 -4.84 -4.88 -9.84
C LEU A 208 -5.26 -6.20 -10.46
N ASP A 209 -5.91 -6.12 -11.61
CA ASP A 209 -6.23 -7.26 -12.46
C ASP A 209 -5.16 -7.34 -13.54
N ALA A 210 -4.33 -8.37 -13.46
CA ALA A 210 -3.18 -8.58 -14.35
C ALA A 210 -3.61 -8.87 -15.78
N LEU A 211 -4.80 -9.44 -16.01
CA LEU A 211 -5.29 -9.77 -17.34
C LEU A 211 -6.14 -8.67 -17.97
N LYS A 212 -6.35 -7.57 -17.25
CA LYS A 212 -7.13 -6.45 -17.75
C LYS A 212 -6.48 -5.86 -19.00
N GLY A 213 -7.19 -5.95 -20.11
CA GLY A 213 -6.75 -5.43 -21.41
C GLY A 213 -6.06 -6.47 -22.30
N ALA A 214 -5.65 -7.62 -21.75
CA ALA A 214 -4.94 -8.66 -22.51
C ALA A 214 -5.76 -9.19 -23.72
N ARG A 215 -7.08 -9.22 -23.56
CA ARG A 215 -8.05 -9.67 -24.58
C ARG A 215 -8.56 -8.55 -25.50
N SER A 216 -8.13 -7.32 -25.29
CA SER A 216 -8.57 -6.18 -26.09
C SER A 216 -7.79 -6.11 -27.40
N THR A 217 -8.50 -5.88 -28.50
CA THR A 217 -7.92 -5.68 -29.84
C THR A 217 -7.06 -4.42 -29.93
N ALA A 218 -7.23 -3.46 -29.02
CA ALA A 218 -6.45 -2.22 -28.98
C ALA A 218 -4.98 -2.43 -28.57
N TYR A 219 -4.67 -3.54 -27.89
CA TYR A 219 -3.32 -3.85 -27.39
C TYR A 219 -2.63 -4.95 -28.20
N GLN A 220 -3.31 -5.54 -29.18
CA GLN A 220 -2.66 -6.45 -30.13
C GLN A 220 -1.73 -5.61 -31.01
N ARG A 221 -0.41 -5.69 -30.77
CA ARG A 221 0.58 -5.13 -31.70
C ARG A 221 0.26 -5.68 -33.11
N PRO A 222 0.25 -4.84 -34.16
CA PRO A 222 0.31 -5.36 -35.51
C PRO A 222 1.55 -6.25 -35.61
N ALA A 223 1.40 -7.46 -36.14
CA ALA A 223 2.55 -8.28 -36.48
C ALA A 223 3.48 -7.48 -37.41
N PRO A 224 4.81 -7.56 -37.24
CA PRO A 224 5.75 -6.97 -38.19
C PRO A 224 5.55 -7.55 -39.60
#